data_AF-A0A842RCH0-F1
#
_entry.id   AF-A0A842RCH0-F1
#
_cell.length_a   1.000
_cell.length_b   1.000
_cell.length_c   1.000
_cell.angle_alpha   90.00
_cell.angle_beta   90.00
_cell.angle_gamma   90.00
#
_symmetry.space_group_name_H-M   'P 1'
#
loop_
_entity.id
_entity.type
_entity.pdbx_description
1 polymer ?
#
loop_
_entity_poly.entity_id
_entity_poly.type
_entity_poly.pdbx_seq_one_letter_code
_entity_poly.pdbx_strand_id
1 'polypeptide(L)'
;MQNYATTINAADLDQLKGDFIIRLGGLFKPKYKILGSDITGRVVAIGKNVKQFKPGDEVYGDTTACEFKAFAEFVCITHSKKHFYG
;
A
#
# COMPACT_ATOMS: atom_id res chain seq x y z
N MET A 1 -2.23 -9.17 -3.16
CA MET A 1 -2.76 -9.51 -1.81
C MET A 1 -4.19 -9.04 -1.72
N GLN A 2 -5.06 -9.81 -1.08
CA GLN A 2 -6.40 -9.35 -0.67
C GLN A 2 -6.27 -8.67 0.70
N ASN A 3 -6.76 -7.44 0.80
CA ASN A 3 -6.76 -6.64 2.01
C ASN A 3 -7.89 -7.06 2.95
N TYR A 4 -7.57 -7.26 4.22
CA TYR A 4 -8.55 -7.50 5.27
C TYR A 4 -8.77 -6.27 6.14
N ALA A 5 -7.70 -5.56 6.46
CA ALA A 5 -7.76 -4.35 7.25
C ALA A 5 -6.61 -3.40 6.93
N THR A 6 -6.87 -2.12 7.14
CA THR A 6 -5.95 -1.01 6.97
C THR A 6 -6.21 0.02 8.06
N THR A 7 -5.28 0.93 8.26
CA THR A 7 -5.34 1.97 9.29
C THR A 7 -5.55 3.33 8.63
N ILE A 8 -6.13 4.27 9.38
CA ILE A 8 -6.20 5.67 8.97
C ILE A 8 -5.15 6.44 9.75
N ASN A 9 -4.27 7.11 9.03
CA ASN A 9 -3.20 7.94 9.58
C ASN A 9 -3.41 9.41 9.22
N ALA A 10 -2.79 10.33 9.96
CA ALA A 10 -2.86 11.77 9.67
C ALA A 10 -2.39 12.11 8.24
N ALA A 11 -1.38 11.39 7.76
CA ALA A 11 -0.84 11.53 6.40
C ALA A 11 -1.89 11.23 5.31
N ASP A 12 -2.90 10.40 5.57
CA ASP A 12 -4.00 10.17 4.61
C ASP A 12 -4.85 11.42 4.49
N LEU A 13 -5.15 12.09 5.61
CA LEU A 13 -5.92 13.33 5.61
C LEU A 13 -5.16 14.47 4.92
N ASP A 14 -3.85 14.60 5.17
CA ASP A 14 -3.01 15.61 4.53
C ASP A 14 -2.94 15.38 3.01
N GLN A 15 -2.78 14.13 2.58
CA GLN A 15 -2.81 13.76 1.17
C GLN A 15 -4.17 14.00 0.51
N LEU A 16 -5.27 13.73 1.23
CA LEU A 16 -6.62 13.95 0.76
C LEU A 16 -6.94 15.44 0.59
N LYS A 17 -6.58 16.26 1.58
CA LYS A 17 -6.75 17.72 1.52
C LYS A 17 -5.86 18.34 0.44
N GLY A 18 -4.61 17.88 0.37
CA GLY A 18 -3.63 18.31 -0.62
C GLY A 18 -3.31 19.80 -0.52
N ASP A 19 -2.66 20.19 0.59
CA ASP A 19 -2.11 21.52 0.79
C ASP A 19 -0.93 21.83 -0.16
N PHE A 20 -0.38 23.04 -0.09
CA PHE A 20 0.68 23.48 -1.00
C PHE A 20 1.88 22.52 -1.02
N ILE A 21 2.32 22.01 0.14
CA ILE A 21 3.48 21.13 0.24
C ILE A 21 3.18 19.77 -0.38
N ILE A 22 2.01 19.19 -0.10
CA ILE A 22 1.57 17.94 -0.73
C ILE A 22 1.45 18.09 -2.25
N ARG A 23 0.96 19.24 -2.73
CA ARG A 23 0.84 19.54 -4.17
C ARG A 23 2.18 19.70 -4.86
N LEU A 24 3.29 19.96 -4.17
CA LEU A 24 4.62 19.91 -4.83
C LEU A 24 4.92 18.52 -5.43
N GLY A 25 4.35 17.45 -4.88
CA GLY A 25 4.46 16.09 -5.43
C GLY A 25 3.49 15.80 -6.59
N GLY A 26 2.55 16.70 -6.88
CA GLY A 26 1.47 16.54 -7.84
C GLY A 26 0.73 17.86 -8.05
N LEU A 27 1.39 18.79 -8.77
CA LEU A 27 1.00 20.21 -8.78
C LEU A 27 -0.45 20.43 -9.24
N PHE A 28 -0.85 19.72 -10.29
CA PHE A 28 -2.18 19.87 -10.89
C PHE A 28 -3.14 18.73 -10.52
N LYS A 29 -2.64 17.64 -9.92
CA LYS A 29 -3.43 16.46 -9.58
C LYS A 29 -2.78 15.70 -8.43
N PRO A 30 -3.56 15.05 -7.53
CA PRO A 30 -3.00 14.23 -6.46
C PRO A 30 -1.95 13.26 -7.00
N LYS A 31 -0.81 13.18 -6.32
CA LYS A 31 0.27 12.25 -6.69
C LYS A 31 -0.19 10.80 -6.61
N TYR A 32 -0.93 10.48 -5.55
CA TYR A 32 -1.50 9.16 -5.29
C TYR A 32 -3.03 9.23 -5.38
N LYS A 33 -3.63 8.29 -6.12
CA LYS A 33 -5.08 8.21 -6.34
C LYS A 33 -5.81 7.37 -5.29
N ILE A 34 -5.09 6.44 -4.69
CA ILE A 34 -5.53 5.60 -3.58
C ILE A 34 -4.59 5.97 -2.42
N LEU A 35 -5.11 5.97 -1.20
CA LEU A 35 -4.37 6.31 0.02
C LEU A 35 -4.22 5.07 0.92
N GLY A 36 -3.70 5.26 2.13
CA GLY A 36 -3.44 4.20 3.10
C GLY A 36 -2.04 3.63 2.94
N SER A 37 -1.31 3.58 4.04
CA SER A 37 0.02 2.96 4.10
C SER A 37 -0.05 1.54 4.62
N ASP A 38 -0.76 1.28 5.71
CA ASP A 38 -0.61 0.03 6.45
C ASP A 38 -1.68 -0.97 6.01
N ILE A 39 -1.30 -2.24 5.91
CA ILE A 39 -2.18 -3.29 5.39
C ILE A 39 -1.95 -4.62 6.11
N THR A 40 -3.04 -5.35 6.33
CA THR A 40 -3.03 -6.78 6.65
C THR A 40 -3.89 -7.54 5.66
N GLY A 41 -3.58 -8.81 5.42
CA GLY A 41 -4.41 -9.62 4.54
C GLY A 41 -3.77 -10.93 4.13
N ARG A 42 -4.22 -11.46 2.99
CA ARG A 42 -3.79 -12.75 2.47
C ARG A 42 -3.20 -12.65 1.08
N VAL A 43 -2.13 -13.39 0.82
CA VAL A 43 -1.58 -13.55 -0.52
C VAL A 43 -2.54 -14.38 -1.36
N VAL A 44 -3.01 -13.82 -2.47
CA VAL A 44 -3.89 -14.51 -3.43
C VAL A 44 -3.18 -14.89 -4.73
N ALA A 45 -2.07 -14.22 -5.04
CA ALA A 45 -1.24 -14.47 -6.21
C ALA A 45 0.18 -13.95 -5.97
N ILE A 46 1.16 -14.56 -6.65
CA ILE A 46 2.56 -14.16 -6.61
C ILE A 46 3.12 -14.02 -8.03
N GLY A 47 4.12 -13.16 -8.20
CA GLY A 47 4.86 -13.06 -9.47
C GLY A 47 5.87 -14.20 -9.63
N LYS A 48 6.25 -14.52 -10.87
CA LYS A 48 7.15 -15.64 -11.22
C LYS A 48 8.49 -15.69 -10.46
N ASN A 49 8.98 -14.54 -10.00
CA ASN A 49 10.28 -14.40 -9.33
C ASN A 49 10.16 -14.27 -7.79
N VAL A 50 8.94 -14.31 -7.25
CA VAL A 50 8.71 -14.24 -5.81
C VAL A 50 8.89 -15.63 -5.21
N LYS A 51 9.72 -15.76 -4.17
CA LYS A 51 10.05 -17.05 -3.52
C LYS A 51 9.69 -17.08 -2.04
N GLN A 52 9.39 -15.94 -1.46
CA GLN A 52 9.29 -15.73 -0.01
C GLN A 52 7.85 -15.83 0.48
N PHE A 53 6.90 -15.74 -0.43
CA PHE A 53 5.47 -15.83 -0.16
C PHE A 53 4.85 -16.85 -1.12
N LYS A 54 3.76 -17.46 -0.68
CA LYS A 54 2.90 -18.32 -1.49
C LYS A 54 1.43 -17.89 -1.32
N PRO A 55 0.56 -18.17 -2.29
CA PRO A 55 -0.87 -18.00 -2.10
C PRO A 55 -1.35 -18.73 -0.83
N GLY A 56 -2.16 -18.04 -0.02
CA GLY A 56 -2.63 -18.51 1.28
C GLY A 56 -1.92 -17.89 2.48
N ASP A 57 -0.71 -17.35 2.33
CA ASP A 57 0.02 -16.72 3.44
C ASP A 57 -0.72 -15.49 3.97
N GLU A 58 -0.77 -15.37 5.30
CA GLU A 58 -1.24 -14.16 5.99
C GLU A 58 -0.05 -13.23 6.19
N VAL A 59 -0.20 -11.98 5.81
CA VAL A 59 0.91 -11.02 5.77
C VAL A 59 0.41 -9.67 6.27
N TYR A 60 1.30 -8.92 6.91
CA TYR A 60 1.09 -7.53 7.26
C TYR A 60 2.28 -6.70 6.80
N GLY A 61 2.09 -5.39 6.62
CA GLY A 61 3.15 -4.52 6.15
C GLY A 61 2.69 -3.11 5.80
N ASP A 62 3.58 -2.36 5.17
CA ASP A 62 3.31 -1.01 4.66
C ASP A 62 3.48 -0.93 3.14
N THR A 63 2.64 -0.13 2.49
CA THR A 63 2.55 0.06 1.05
C THR A 63 3.22 1.36 0.60
N THR A 64 4.04 2.01 1.44
CA THR A 64 4.71 3.27 1.08
C THR A 64 5.64 3.10 -0.12
N ALA A 65 6.31 1.95 -0.22
CA ALA A 65 7.10 1.54 -1.38
C ALA A 65 6.27 1.14 -2.60
N CYS A 66 4.94 1.06 -2.46
CA CYS A 66 3.97 0.65 -3.48
C CYS A 66 2.91 1.74 -3.74
N GLU A 67 3.28 3.01 -3.58
CA GLU A 67 2.42 4.18 -3.88
C GLU A 67 1.18 4.32 -2.98
N PHE A 68 1.24 3.87 -1.72
CA PHE A 68 0.21 4.12 -0.69
C PHE A 68 -1.19 3.65 -1.11
N LYS A 69 -1.31 2.38 -1.49
CA LYS A 69 -2.56 1.84 -2.09
C LYS A 69 -3.34 0.94 -1.13
N ALA A 70 -3.21 1.12 0.18
CA ALA A 70 -3.84 0.22 1.16
C ALA A 70 -5.36 0.39 1.27
N PHE A 71 -5.95 1.52 0.87
CA PHE A 71 -7.40 1.72 0.79
C PHE A 71 -8.00 1.11 -0.48
N ALA A 72 -7.74 -0.18 -0.67
CA ALA A 72 -8.26 -0.99 -1.76
C ALA A 72 -8.48 -2.43 -1.28
N GLU A 73 -9.41 -3.14 -1.91
CA GLU A 73 -9.67 -4.56 -1.63
C GLU A 73 -8.48 -5.45 -2.02
N PHE A 74 -7.71 -5.01 -3.02
CA PHE A 74 -6.53 -5.71 -3.50
C PHE A 74 -5.36 -4.76 -3.70
N VAL A 75 -4.17 -5.22 -3.30
CA VAL A 75 -2.92 -4.48 -3.46
C VAL A 75 -1.87 -5.36 -4.13
N CYS A 76 -1.23 -4.80 -5.16
CA CYS A 76 0.00 -5.37 -5.73
C CYS A 76 1.20 -4.81 -4.98
N ILE A 77 2.01 -5.71 -4.46
CA ILE A 77 3.17 -5.38 -3.63
C ILE A 77 4.41 -5.79 -4.40
N THR A 78 5.34 -4.85 -4.59
CA THR A 78 6.65 -5.17 -5.15
C THR A 78 7.44 -5.98 -4.13
N HIS A 79 8.00 -7.10 -4.56
CA HIS A 79 8.74 -8.01 -3.69
C HIS A 79 9.97 -7.31 -3.06
N SER A 80 9.84 -6.87 -1.80
CA SER A 80 10.93 -6.33 -0.98
C SER A 80 10.71 -6.70 0.49
N LYS A 81 11.72 -7.31 1.12
CA LYS A 81 11.73 -7.73 2.54
C LYS A 81 11.62 -6.59 3.56
N LYS A 82 11.71 -5.34 3.13
CA LYS A 82 11.77 -4.21 4.07
C LYS A 82 10.42 -3.79 4.64
N HIS A 83 9.32 -4.24 4.03
CA HIS A 83 8.00 -3.65 4.27
C HIS A 83 6.88 -4.67 4.52
N PHE A 84 7.11 -5.98 4.35
CA PHE A 84 6.08 -7.01 4.46
C PHE A 84 6.58 -8.26 5.18
N TYR A 85 5.75 -8.79 6.09
CA TYR A 85 6.07 -9.86 7.02
C TYR A 85 4.93 -10.86 7.15
N GLY A 86 5.27 -12.14 7.16
CA GLY A 86 4.35 -13.29 7.28
C GLY A 86 5.14 -14.57 7.44
#